data_AF-A0A367FCW9-F1
#
_entry.id   AF-A0A367FCW9-F1
#
_cell.length_a   1.000
_cell.length_b   1.000
_cell.length_c   1.000
_cell.angle_alpha   90.00
_cell.angle_beta   90.00
_cell.angle_gamma   90.00
#
_symmetry.space_group_name_H-M   'P 1'
#
loop_
_entity.id
_entity.type
_entity.pdbx_description
1 polymer ?
#
loop_
_entity_poly.entity_id
_entity_poly.type
_entity_poly.pdbx_seq_one_letter_code
_entity_poly.pdbx_strand_id
1 'polypeptide(L)'
;MAPPPEPHVSPETAPSPTSGDDRPTAPGPAEKGGDAEGKEPARQIEELARQLAALTETMRREHERAAHREQVIDRLHAENQQLRHGIVQEVLAPVRTALYRLHDTVTRVAARWASDDPPSAELAGPLLAAMADEVAEVLGRTGAERVSVRPGDPYDAALHRPTGTSPVDAGADGTVVEVLADGFVAGDRVLRKASVIVGRADSEAKPDAAKDDAEQVVQDDADGVDGSDDRGGPESRKNGGPDGSGGEDQTARGEDRDGDTDGDTDGGELGGSETGEEPTGPGAESGTEPGTGPGTEPGTQRGKERESE
;
A
#
# COMPACT_ATOMS: atom_id res chain seq x y z
N MET A 1 -7.36 -24.43 -14.95
CA MET A 1 -6.40 -24.20 -16.04
C MET A 1 -5.02 -24.47 -15.46
N ALA A 2 -4.42 -25.61 -15.82
CA ALA A 2 -3.17 -26.09 -15.24
C ALA A 2 -1.96 -25.38 -15.89
N PRO A 3 -0.85 -25.15 -15.16
CA PRO A 3 0.36 -24.57 -15.74
C PRO A 3 1.08 -25.58 -16.66
N PRO A 4 1.78 -25.11 -17.71
CA PRO A 4 2.53 -25.98 -18.62
C PRO A 4 3.82 -26.52 -17.96
N PRO A 5 4.30 -27.73 -18.34
CA PRO A 5 5.51 -28.32 -17.77
C PRO A 5 6.80 -27.77 -18.38
N GLU A 6 7.81 -27.56 -17.53
CA GLU A 6 9.17 -27.15 -17.85
C GLU A 6 10.01 -28.29 -18.47
N PRO A 7 11.02 -27.99 -19.31
CA PRO A 7 11.83 -29.00 -19.99
C PRO A 7 12.90 -29.63 -19.08
N HIS A 8 12.92 -30.96 -19.06
CA HIS A 8 13.94 -31.78 -18.40
C HIS A 8 15.30 -31.69 -19.14
N VAL A 9 16.35 -31.29 -18.42
CA VAL A 9 17.75 -31.42 -18.86
C VAL A 9 18.35 -32.64 -18.16
N SER A 10 18.75 -33.65 -18.94
CA SER A 10 19.45 -34.85 -18.44
C SER A 10 20.97 -34.61 -18.37
N PRO A 11 21.69 -35.18 -17.38
CA PRO A 11 23.13 -34.99 -17.24
C PRO A 11 23.97 -36.09 -17.94
N GLU A 12 25.17 -35.67 -18.35
CA GLU A 12 26.46 -36.40 -18.31
C GLU A 12 26.60 -37.75 -19.04
N THR A 13 27.63 -37.89 -19.90
CA THR A 13 28.69 -38.93 -19.82
C THR A 13 29.70 -38.74 -20.97
N ALA A 14 30.98 -38.59 -20.63
CA ALA A 14 32.13 -38.67 -21.53
C ALA A 14 32.82 -40.07 -21.41
N PRO A 15 33.65 -40.48 -22.38
CA PRO A 15 33.86 -41.89 -22.73
C PRO A 15 35.03 -42.60 -22.00
N SER A 16 34.96 -43.95 -22.01
CA SER A 16 36.01 -44.88 -21.56
C SER A 16 36.94 -45.37 -22.71
N PRO A 17 38.15 -45.88 -22.38
CA PRO A 17 39.26 -46.08 -23.31
C PRO A 17 39.33 -47.51 -23.89
N THR A 18 40.04 -47.68 -25.00
CA THR A 18 40.48 -48.99 -25.50
C THR A 18 41.98 -49.00 -25.71
N SER A 19 42.64 -49.95 -25.04
CA SER A 19 44.04 -50.34 -25.23
C SER A 19 44.21 -51.12 -26.53
N GLY A 20 45.38 -50.96 -27.16
CA GLY A 20 45.88 -51.78 -28.24
C GLY A 20 47.40 -51.63 -28.27
N ASP A 21 48.06 -52.65 -27.71
CA ASP A 21 49.50 -52.85 -27.64
C ASP A 21 50.05 -53.30 -29.01
N ASP A 22 51.19 -52.75 -29.44
CA ASP A 22 52.20 -53.47 -30.22
C ASP A 22 53.46 -52.61 -30.41
N ARG A 23 54.59 -53.15 -29.94
CA ARG A 23 55.99 -52.75 -30.21
C ARG A 23 56.77 -54.09 -30.33
N PRO A 24 58.04 -54.16 -30.82
CA PRO A 24 58.92 -53.11 -31.33
C PRO A 24 59.81 -53.51 -32.54
N THR A 25 60.52 -52.57 -33.16
CA THR A 25 61.93 -52.79 -33.57
C THR A 25 62.68 -51.47 -33.71
N ALA A 26 63.83 -51.35 -33.04
CA ALA A 26 64.82 -50.27 -33.19
C ALA A 26 65.82 -50.63 -34.32
N PRO A 27 66.63 -49.68 -34.84
CA PRO A 27 67.88 -49.39 -34.12
C PRO A 27 68.37 -47.93 -34.20
N GLY A 28 68.94 -47.49 -33.07
CA GLY A 28 70.29 -46.93 -33.05
C GLY A 28 70.48 -45.43 -33.36
N PRO A 29 71.56 -44.83 -32.82
CA PRO A 29 71.50 -43.51 -32.22
C PRO A 29 72.32 -42.47 -32.99
N ALA A 30 71.93 -41.21 -32.88
CA ALA A 30 72.84 -40.09 -33.14
C ALA A 30 72.54 -38.97 -32.16
N GLU A 31 73.51 -38.77 -31.27
CA GLU A 31 73.64 -37.67 -30.35
C GLU A 31 73.45 -36.32 -31.05
N LYS A 32 72.73 -35.40 -30.38
CA LYS A 32 73.18 -34.02 -30.18
C LYS A 32 72.63 -33.52 -28.84
N GLY A 33 73.46 -33.69 -27.80
CA GLY A 33 73.37 -32.87 -26.61
C GLY A 33 73.86 -31.45 -26.90
N GLY A 34 73.33 -30.50 -26.13
CA GLY A 34 73.78 -29.10 -26.14
C GLY A 34 72.79 -28.14 -26.80
N ASP A 35 71.54 -28.11 -26.32
CA ASP A 35 70.56 -27.05 -26.61
C ASP A 35 69.24 -27.18 -25.80
N ALA A 36 69.13 -28.14 -24.87
CA ALA A 36 67.87 -28.48 -24.21
C ALA A 36 67.59 -27.68 -22.93
N GLU A 37 68.61 -27.35 -22.13
CA GLU A 37 68.43 -26.70 -20.82
C GLU A 37 67.94 -25.24 -20.91
N GLY A 38 68.22 -24.54 -22.01
CA GLY A 38 67.64 -23.21 -22.28
C GLY A 38 66.27 -23.25 -22.99
N LYS A 39 65.91 -24.38 -23.61
CA LYS A 39 64.64 -24.56 -24.34
C LYS A 39 63.49 -25.01 -23.44
N GLU A 40 63.76 -25.71 -22.34
CA GLU A 40 62.75 -26.06 -21.33
C GLU A 40 62.11 -24.84 -20.62
N PRO A 41 62.89 -23.89 -20.06
CA PRO A 41 62.30 -22.69 -19.45
C PRO A 41 61.60 -21.82 -20.50
N ALA A 42 62.11 -21.74 -21.74
CA ALA A 42 61.46 -21.03 -22.82
C ALA A 42 60.09 -21.65 -23.19
N ARG A 43 60.00 -22.99 -23.26
CA ARG A 43 58.74 -23.72 -23.51
C ARG A 43 57.74 -23.55 -22.36
N GLN A 44 58.20 -23.56 -21.11
CA GLN A 44 57.35 -23.32 -19.95
C GLN A 44 56.77 -21.89 -19.95
N ILE A 45 57.58 -20.89 -20.31
CA ILE A 45 57.13 -19.50 -20.46
C ILE A 45 56.07 -19.39 -21.58
N GLU A 46 56.27 -20.07 -22.70
CA GLU A 46 55.32 -20.07 -23.82
C GLU A 46 54.00 -20.77 -23.48
N GLU A 47 54.04 -21.86 -22.71
CA GLU A 47 52.85 -22.52 -22.17
C GLU A 47 52.10 -21.62 -21.18
N LEU A 48 52.81 -21.00 -20.22
CA LEU A 48 52.23 -20.05 -19.28
C LEU A 48 51.60 -18.84 -20.01
N ALA A 49 52.27 -18.31 -21.04
CA ALA A 49 51.74 -17.23 -21.86
C ALA A 49 50.44 -17.63 -22.57
N ARG A 50 50.36 -18.86 -23.10
CA ARG A 50 49.14 -19.40 -23.72
C ARG A 50 48.01 -19.58 -22.68
N GLN A 51 48.32 -20.09 -21.50
CA GLN A 51 47.34 -20.24 -20.41
C GLN A 51 46.82 -18.88 -19.92
N LEU A 52 47.70 -17.89 -19.75
CA LEU A 52 47.31 -16.53 -19.39
C LEU A 52 46.44 -15.87 -20.47
N ALA A 53 46.76 -16.08 -21.75
CA ALA A 53 45.94 -15.59 -22.86
C ALA A 53 44.54 -16.23 -22.84
N ALA A 54 44.45 -17.54 -22.62
CA ALA A 54 43.16 -18.25 -22.50
C ALA A 54 42.34 -17.78 -21.29
N LEU A 55 42.99 -17.54 -20.15
CA LEU A 55 42.34 -17.01 -18.95
C LEU A 55 41.82 -15.58 -19.17
N THR A 56 42.64 -14.72 -19.79
CA THR A 56 42.26 -13.33 -20.10
C THR A 56 41.05 -13.29 -21.02
N GLU A 57 41.03 -14.15 -22.05
CA GLU A 57 39.89 -14.27 -22.95
C GLU A 57 38.63 -14.78 -22.25
N THR A 58 38.77 -15.70 -21.30
CA THR A 58 37.65 -16.18 -20.47
C THR A 58 37.10 -15.06 -19.59
N MET A 59 37.98 -14.30 -18.91
CA MET A 59 37.60 -13.16 -18.09
C MET A 59 36.92 -12.06 -18.90
N ARG A 60 37.40 -11.78 -20.11
CA ARG A 60 36.77 -10.81 -21.04
C ARG A 60 35.33 -11.22 -21.35
N ARG A 61 35.11 -12.49 -21.71
CA ARG A 61 33.78 -13.01 -22.00
C ARG A 61 32.85 -12.94 -20.78
N GLU A 62 33.37 -13.25 -19.60
CA GLU A 62 32.57 -13.15 -18.38
C GLU A 62 32.25 -11.70 -18.01
N HIS A 63 33.18 -10.77 -18.21
CA HIS A 63 32.93 -9.35 -18.01
C HIS A 63 31.88 -8.83 -18.99
N GLU A 64 31.95 -9.22 -20.27
CA GLU A 64 30.92 -8.88 -21.26
C GLU A 64 29.55 -9.44 -20.88
N ARG A 65 29.49 -10.70 -20.43
CA ARG A 65 28.25 -11.30 -19.92
C ARG A 65 27.74 -10.58 -18.67
N ALA A 66 28.63 -10.20 -17.76
CA ALA A 66 28.28 -9.47 -16.54
C ALA A 66 27.75 -8.07 -16.86
N ALA A 67 28.42 -7.32 -17.72
CA ALA A 67 27.98 -6.00 -18.18
C ALA A 67 26.62 -6.08 -18.90
N HIS A 68 26.41 -7.11 -19.73
CA HIS A 68 25.11 -7.33 -20.36
C HIS A 68 24.02 -7.63 -19.34
N ARG A 69 24.30 -8.46 -18.32
CA ARG A 69 23.34 -8.75 -17.24
C ARG A 69 23.01 -7.49 -16.44
N GLU A 70 24.00 -6.66 -16.12
CA GLU A 70 23.78 -5.40 -15.41
C GLU A 70 22.88 -4.46 -16.20
N GLN A 71 23.14 -4.29 -17.50
CA GLN A 71 22.27 -3.49 -18.38
C GLN A 71 20.83 -3.99 -18.41
N VAL A 72 20.62 -5.32 -18.39
CA VAL A 72 19.29 -5.90 -18.31
C VAL A 72 18.65 -5.62 -16.96
N ILE A 73 19.40 -5.73 -15.86
CA ILE A 73 18.93 -5.42 -14.51
C ILE A 73 18.49 -3.96 -14.42
N ASP A 74 19.33 -3.02 -14.87
CA ASP A 74 19.03 -1.59 -14.87
C ASP A 74 17.78 -1.27 -15.68
N ARG A 75 17.66 -1.85 -16.87
CA ARG A 75 16.49 -1.69 -17.72
C ARG A 75 15.23 -2.22 -17.05
N LEU A 76 15.26 -3.45 -16.52
CA LEU A 76 14.12 -4.04 -15.84
C LEU A 76 13.75 -3.25 -14.58
N HIS A 77 14.73 -2.70 -13.87
CA HIS A 77 14.47 -1.82 -12.74
C HIS A 77 13.76 -0.55 -13.19
N ALA A 78 14.25 0.13 -14.22
CA ALA A 78 13.61 1.31 -14.78
C ALA A 78 12.17 1.03 -15.26
N GLU A 79 11.96 -0.07 -16.00
CA GLU A 79 10.64 -0.50 -16.45
C GLU A 79 9.72 -0.80 -15.25
N ASN A 80 10.21 -1.49 -14.22
CA ASN A 80 9.42 -1.79 -13.02
C ASN A 80 9.00 -0.50 -12.30
N GLN A 81 9.88 0.48 -12.18
CA GLN A 81 9.59 1.76 -11.55
C GLN A 81 8.56 2.56 -12.36
N GLN A 82 8.66 2.55 -13.69
CA GLN A 82 7.66 3.15 -14.58
C GLN A 82 6.30 2.47 -14.47
N LEU A 83 6.27 1.13 -14.46
CA LEU A 83 5.03 0.35 -14.29
C LEU A 83 4.38 0.61 -12.93
N ARG A 84 5.16 0.63 -11.85
CA ARG A 84 4.68 0.97 -10.50
C ARG A 84 4.03 2.35 -10.48
N HIS A 85 4.68 3.34 -11.09
CA HIS A 85 4.11 4.67 -11.21
C HIS A 85 2.81 4.66 -12.03
N GLY A 86 2.79 3.99 -13.17
CA GLY A 86 1.61 3.87 -14.03
C GLY A 86 0.42 3.25 -13.32
N ILE A 87 0.63 2.15 -12.60
CA ILE A 87 -0.42 1.47 -11.82
C ILE A 87 -1.02 2.41 -10.77
N VAL A 88 -0.19 3.14 -10.02
CA VAL A 88 -0.69 4.10 -9.02
C VAL A 88 -1.55 5.18 -9.68
N GLN A 89 -1.14 5.70 -10.83
CA GLN A 89 -1.91 6.72 -11.55
C GLN A 89 -3.24 6.19 -12.09
N GLU A 90 -3.25 4.94 -12.55
CA GLU A 90 -4.45 4.27 -13.06
C GLU A 90 -5.45 3.99 -11.92
N VAL A 91 -4.96 3.46 -10.79
CA VAL A 91 -5.78 3.22 -9.59
C VAL A 91 -6.38 4.51 -9.02
N LEU A 92 -5.66 5.63 -9.10
CA LEU A 92 -6.14 6.93 -8.62
C LEU A 92 -7.07 7.65 -9.63
N ALA A 93 -7.16 7.20 -10.87
CA ALA A 93 -7.96 7.87 -11.89
C ALA A 93 -9.46 7.98 -11.52
N PRO A 94 -10.14 6.93 -11.02
CA PRO A 94 -11.54 7.03 -10.60
C PRO A 94 -11.75 8.03 -9.45
N VAL A 95 -10.82 8.08 -8.50
CA VAL A 95 -10.87 9.02 -7.37
C VAL A 95 -10.73 10.45 -7.86
N ARG A 96 -9.75 10.71 -8.73
CA ARG A 96 -9.53 12.03 -9.32
C ARG A 96 -10.76 12.51 -10.09
N THR A 97 -11.35 11.66 -10.92
CA THR A 97 -12.58 11.99 -11.66
C THR A 97 -13.74 12.29 -10.71
N ALA A 98 -13.90 11.54 -9.63
CA ALA A 98 -14.94 11.81 -8.63
C ALA A 98 -14.70 13.13 -7.89
N LEU A 99 -13.45 13.44 -7.52
CA LEU A 99 -13.12 14.70 -6.87
C LEU A 99 -13.39 15.91 -7.76
N TYR A 100 -13.12 15.81 -9.08
CA TYR A 100 -13.51 16.86 -10.02
C TYR A 100 -15.04 17.06 -10.06
N ARG A 101 -15.80 15.97 -10.14
CA ARG A 101 -17.27 16.04 -10.13
C ARG A 101 -17.81 16.62 -8.82
N LEU A 102 -17.27 16.20 -7.68
CA LEU A 102 -17.65 16.72 -6.37
C LEU A 102 -17.34 18.21 -6.27
N HIS A 103 -16.13 18.62 -6.67
CA HIS A 103 -15.72 20.03 -6.71
C HIS A 103 -16.67 20.87 -7.56
N ASP A 104 -17.00 20.42 -8.76
CA ASP A 104 -17.90 21.14 -9.66
C ASP A 104 -19.32 21.20 -9.12
N THR A 105 -19.79 20.14 -8.47
CA THR A 105 -21.11 20.08 -7.84
C THR A 105 -21.19 21.01 -6.64
N VAL A 106 -20.21 20.97 -5.74
CA VAL A 106 -20.13 21.87 -4.57
C VAL A 106 -20.05 23.32 -5.02
N THR A 107 -19.22 23.65 -6.00
CA THR A 107 -19.10 25.02 -6.53
C THR A 107 -20.41 25.51 -7.12
N ARG A 108 -21.10 24.68 -7.90
CA ARG A 108 -22.40 24.99 -8.50
C ARG A 108 -23.49 25.19 -7.44
N VAL A 109 -23.53 24.34 -6.42
CA VAL A 109 -24.47 24.43 -5.31
C VAL A 109 -24.20 25.69 -4.49
N ALA A 110 -22.95 25.97 -4.16
CA ALA A 110 -22.57 27.18 -3.44
C ALA A 110 -23.00 28.45 -4.21
N ALA A 111 -22.75 28.51 -5.52
CA ALA A 111 -23.18 29.63 -6.36
C ALA A 111 -24.71 29.79 -6.37
N ARG A 112 -25.47 28.68 -6.42
CA ARG A 112 -26.94 28.71 -6.38
C ARG A 112 -27.48 29.19 -5.03
N TRP A 113 -26.82 28.83 -3.92
CA TRP A 113 -27.20 29.28 -2.58
C TRP A 113 -26.79 30.73 -2.30
N ALA A 114 -25.84 31.27 -3.05
CA ALA A 114 -25.46 32.67 -3.02
C ALA A 114 -26.31 33.57 -3.94
N SER A 115 -27.27 33.00 -4.67
CA SER A 115 -28.16 33.76 -5.56
C SER A 115 -29.28 34.48 -4.80
N ASP A 116 -29.94 35.43 -5.47
CA ASP A 116 -31.03 36.24 -4.89
C ASP A 116 -32.25 35.40 -4.46
N ASP A 117 -32.40 34.18 -4.99
CA ASP A 117 -33.46 33.22 -4.64
C ASP A 117 -32.83 31.86 -4.26
N PRO A 118 -32.30 31.74 -3.03
CA PRO A 118 -31.63 30.52 -2.60
C PRO A 118 -32.66 29.40 -2.37
N PRO A 119 -32.30 28.14 -2.67
CA PRO A 119 -33.20 27.02 -2.41
C PRO A 119 -33.43 26.80 -0.91
N SER A 120 -34.54 26.12 -0.58
CA SER A 120 -34.89 25.81 0.81
C SER A 120 -33.75 25.12 1.55
N ALA A 121 -33.50 25.55 2.79
CA ALA A 121 -32.51 24.96 3.68
C ALA A 121 -32.78 23.47 3.96
N GLU A 122 -34.04 23.02 3.87
CA GLU A 122 -34.42 21.62 4.03
C GLU A 122 -33.79 20.69 2.98
N LEU A 123 -33.43 21.23 1.80
CA LEU A 123 -32.78 20.47 0.74
C LEU A 123 -31.28 20.25 0.98
N ALA A 124 -30.66 20.99 1.92
CA ALA A 124 -29.23 20.91 2.16
C ALA A 124 -28.81 19.54 2.71
N GLY A 125 -29.56 19.01 3.68
CA GLY A 125 -29.29 17.69 4.28
C GLY A 125 -29.29 16.55 3.26
N PRO A 126 -30.38 16.34 2.49
CA PRO A 126 -30.44 15.30 1.46
C PRO A 126 -29.37 15.45 0.38
N LEU A 127 -29.03 16.68 -0.02
CA LEU A 127 -27.98 16.93 -1.01
C LEU A 127 -26.60 16.54 -0.49
N LEU A 128 -26.27 16.91 0.74
CA LEU A 128 -25.00 16.53 1.39
C LEU A 128 -24.91 15.02 1.59
N ALA A 129 -26.02 14.36 1.95
CA ALA A 129 -26.07 12.91 2.08
C ALA A 129 -25.81 12.22 0.74
N ALA A 130 -26.45 12.69 -0.34
CA ALA A 130 -26.23 12.16 -1.69
C ALA A 130 -24.77 12.34 -2.16
N MET A 131 -24.14 13.48 -1.85
CA MET A 131 -22.72 13.70 -2.12
C MET A 131 -21.82 12.74 -1.32
N ALA A 132 -22.14 12.51 -0.04
CA ALA A 132 -21.41 11.56 0.79
C ALA A 132 -21.54 10.12 0.27
N ASP A 133 -22.73 9.72 -0.20
CA ASP A 133 -22.97 8.43 -0.82
C ASP A 133 -22.20 8.27 -2.15
N GLU A 134 -22.14 9.30 -2.99
CA GLU A 134 -21.34 9.27 -4.22
C GLU A 134 -19.84 9.06 -3.92
N VAL A 135 -19.33 9.76 -2.89
CA VAL A 135 -17.95 9.58 -2.43
C VAL A 135 -17.73 8.16 -1.90
N ALA A 136 -18.64 7.63 -1.09
CA ALA A 136 -18.56 6.28 -0.57
C ALA A 136 -18.58 5.22 -1.69
N GLU A 137 -19.38 5.42 -2.74
CA GLU A 137 -19.44 4.53 -3.91
C GLU A 137 -18.10 4.52 -4.66
N VAL A 138 -17.49 5.69 -4.87
CA VAL A 138 -16.18 5.80 -5.52
C VAL A 138 -15.10 5.10 -4.70
N LEU A 139 -15.11 5.29 -3.38
CA LEU A 139 -14.20 4.59 -2.47
C LEU A 139 -14.39 3.07 -2.56
N GLY A 140 -15.64 2.61 -2.63
CA GLY A 140 -15.98 1.20 -2.86
C GLY A 140 -15.36 0.64 -4.14
N ARG A 141 -15.40 1.39 -5.26
CA ARG A 141 -14.76 0.98 -6.53
C ARG A 141 -13.23 0.88 -6.43
N THR A 142 -12.61 1.57 -5.46
CA THR A 142 -11.16 1.45 -5.16
C THR A 142 -10.83 0.38 -4.11
N GLY A 143 -11.83 -0.39 -3.66
CA GLY A 143 -11.69 -1.45 -2.67
C GLY A 143 -11.85 -1.01 -1.22
N ALA A 144 -12.30 0.23 -0.97
CA ALA A 144 -12.62 0.74 0.36
C ALA A 144 -14.14 0.69 0.58
N GLU A 145 -14.63 -0.41 1.14
CA GLU A 145 -16.05 -0.66 1.40
C GLU A 145 -16.50 0.06 2.68
N ARG A 146 -17.67 0.70 2.63
CA ARG A 146 -18.27 1.39 3.77
C ARG A 146 -18.84 0.36 4.77
N VAL A 147 -18.46 0.49 6.03
CA VAL A 147 -19.07 -0.26 7.14
C VAL A 147 -20.40 0.41 7.51
N SER A 148 -21.52 -0.27 7.27
CA SER A 148 -22.85 0.24 7.65
C SER A 148 -23.11 -0.05 9.12
N VAL A 149 -22.88 0.94 9.97
CA VAL A 149 -23.22 0.92 11.40
C VAL A 149 -24.50 1.73 11.60
N ARG A 150 -25.42 1.24 12.42
CA ARG A 150 -26.66 1.92 12.75
C ARG A 150 -26.81 2.07 14.26
N PRO A 151 -27.53 3.11 14.72
CA PRO A 151 -28.01 3.16 16.09
C PRO A 151 -28.77 1.87 16.46
N GLY A 152 -28.42 1.27 17.59
CA GLY A 152 -28.92 -0.02 18.09
C GLY A 152 -28.01 -1.21 17.80
N ASP A 153 -27.04 -1.09 16.90
CA ASP A 153 -26.09 -2.18 16.62
C ASP A 153 -25.16 -2.43 17.84
N PRO A 154 -24.73 -3.68 18.09
CA PRO A 154 -23.78 -3.96 19.15
C PRO A 154 -22.43 -3.28 18.89
N TYR A 155 -21.80 -2.77 19.95
CA TYR A 155 -20.46 -2.18 19.83
C TYR A 155 -19.42 -3.28 19.55
N ASP A 156 -18.73 -3.16 18.41
CA ASP A 156 -17.57 -3.98 18.05
C ASP A 156 -16.27 -3.16 18.11
N ALA A 157 -15.36 -3.52 19.02
CA ALA A 157 -14.07 -2.84 19.16
C ALA A 157 -13.15 -2.97 17.93
N ALA A 158 -13.36 -3.96 17.06
CA ALA A 158 -12.59 -4.13 15.83
C ALA A 158 -13.00 -3.09 14.77
N LEU A 159 -14.29 -2.80 14.66
CA LEU A 159 -14.86 -1.93 13.62
C LEU A 159 -15.19 -0.51 14.11
N HIS A 160 -15.40 -0.33 15.41
CA HIS A 160 -15.88 0.92 16.00
C HIS A 160 -14.84 1.58 16.91
N ARG A 161 -14.78 2.91 16.83
CA ARG A 161 -14.03 3.78 17.72
C ARG A 161 -15.02 4.58 18.59
N PRO A 162 -15.05 4.35 19.91
CA PRO A 162 -15.93 5.10 20.79
C PRO A 162 -15.37 6.52 20.96
N THR A 163 -16.15 7.52 20.59
CA THR A 163 -15.81 8.94 20.77
C THR A 163 -16.44 9.52 22.03
N GLY A 164 -17.42 8.84 22.60
CA GLY A 164 -18.09 9.19 23.85
C GLY A 164 -19.07 8.11 24.28
N THR A 165 -19.72 8.33 25.42
CA THR A 165 -20.79 7.48 25.92
C THR A 165 -22.04 8.30 26.21
N SER A 166 -23.22 7.74 25.95
CA SER A 166 -24.51 8.34 26.33
C SER A 166 -25.21 7.45 27.36
N PRO A 167 -25.87 8.03 28.39
CA PRO A 167 -26.72 7.25 29.28
C PRO A 167 -27.86 6.61 28.47
N VAL A 168 -28.10 5.32 28.70
CA VAL A 168 -29.19 4.55 28.09
C VAL A 168 -29.79 3.58 29.10
N ASP A 169 -30.95 3.01 28.78
CA ASP A 169 -31.53 1.93 29.59
C ASP A 169 -30.63 0.69 29.62
N ALA A 170 -30.77 -0.13 30.65
CA ALA A 170 -29.97 -1.36 30.84
C ALA A 170 -30.00 -2.32 29.64
N GLY A 171 -31.08 -2.31 28.84
CA GLY A 171 -31.21 -3.14 27.65
C GLY A 171 -30.41 -2.67 26.42
N ALA A 172 -29.89 -1.45 26.44
CA ALA A 172 -29.12 -0.84 25.36
C ALA A 172 -27.64 -0.60 25.76
N ASP A 173 -27.22 -1.09 26.92
CA ASP A 173 -25.82 -1.03 27.37
C ASP A 173 -24.90 -1.72 26.36
N GLY A 174 -23.82 -1.05 25.98
CA GLY A 174 -22.86 -1.57 25.00
C GLY A 174 -23.36 -1.57 23.55
N THR A 175 -24.44 -0.85 23.23
CA THR A 175 -24.89 -0.64 21.84
C THR A 175 -24.46 0.73 21.30
N VAL A 176 -24.43 0.88 19.98
CA VAL A 176 -24.18 2.15 19.31
C VAL A 176 -25.43 3.03 19.44
N VAL A 177 -25.29 4.22 20.02
CA VAL A 177 -26.38 5.20 20.15
C VAL A 177 -26.42 6.15 18.96
N GLU A 178 -25.25 6.58 18.51
CA GLU A 178 -25.11 7.52 17.39
C GLU A 178 -23.84 7.21 16.60
N VAL A 179 -23.91 7.36 15.28
CA VAL A 179 -22.77 7.22 14.37
C VAL A 179 -22.36 8.61 13.91
N LEU A 180 -21.17 9.06 14.31
CA LEU A 180 -20.64 10.38 13.94
C LEU A 180 -19.89 10.36 12.61
N ALA A 181 -19.29 9.22 12.27
CA ALA A 181 -18.62 9.03 11.00
C ALA A 181 -18.55 7.56 10.61
N ASP A 182 -18.72 7.29 9.32
CA ASP A 182 -18.64 5.94 8.76
C ASP A 182 -17.23 5.34 8.89
N GLY A 183 -17.21 4.02 9.03
CA GLY A 183 -16.01 3.19 8.91
C GLY A 183 -15.78 2.71 7.49
N PHE A 184 -14.56 2.32 7.18
CA PHE A 184 -14.18 1.75 5.88
C PHE A 184 -13.23 0.56 6.07
N VAL A 185 -13.45 -0.49 5.27
CA VAL A 185 -12.66 -1.73 5.25
C VAL A 185 -12.20 -2.06 3.83
N ALA A 186 -11.11 -2.80 3.70
CA ALA A 186 -10.64 -3.36 2.44
C ALA A 186 -10.37 -4.84 2.65
N GLY A 187 -11.32 -5.69 2.25
CA GLY A 187 -11.34 -7.10 2.65
C GLY A 187 -11.29 -7.22 4.18
N ASP A 188 -10.31 -7.95 4.70
CA ASP A 188 -10.15 -8.17 6.15
C ASP A 188 -9.45 -7.01 6.87
N ARG A 189 -8.96 -6.00 6.13
CA ARG A 189 -8.21 -4.88 6.70
C ARG A 189 -9.13 -3.71 6.99
N VAL A 190 -9.17 -3.29 8.26
CA VAL A 190 -9.82 -2.02 8.64
C VAL A 190 -8.95 -0.84 8.17
N LEU A 191 -9.49 -0.03 7.26
CA LEU A 191 -8.85 1.22 6.81
C LEU A 191 -9.13 2.34 7.79
N ARG A 192 -10.37 2.40 8.30
CA ARG A 192 -10.85 3.40 9.25
C ARG A 192 -12.00 2.81 10.07
N LYS A 193 -11.93 2.92 11.39
CA LYS A 193 -13.06 2.55 12.27
C LYS A 193 -14.17 3.59 12.22
N ALA A 194 -15.41 3.16 12.34
CA ALA A 194 -16.56 4.05 12.48
C ALA A 194 -16.49 4.79 13.83
N SER A 195 -16.71 6.09 13.83
CA SER A 195 -16.76 6.88 15.07
C SER A 195 -18.17 6.81 15.64
N VAL A 196 -18.31 6.32 16.87
CA VAL A 196 -19.62 6.06 17.49
C VAL A 196 -19.70 6.58 18.93
N ILE A 197 -20.92 6.92 19.35
CA ILE A 197 -21.27 7.09 20.75
C ILE A 197 -21.85 5.77 21.24
N VAL A 198 -21.33 5.24 22.36
CA VAL A 198 -21.76 3.96 22.92
C VAL A 198 -22.70 4.18 24.11
N GLY A 199 -23.78 3.42 24.17
CA GLY A 199 -24.70 3.43 25.30
C GLY A 199 -24.04 2.87 26.54
N ARG A 200 -24.14 3.59 27.65
CA ARG A 200 -23.78 3.09 28.97
C ARG A 200 -24.99 3.17 29.89
N ALA A 201 -25.35 2.06 30.52
CA ALA A 201 -26.40 2.06 31.52
C ALA A 201 -25.91 2.73 32.81
N ASP A 202 -26.71 3.66 33.34
CA ASP A 202 -26.47 4.21 34.67
C ASP A 202 -26.81 3.14 35.72
N SER A 203 -25.79 2.72 36.47
CA SER A 203 -25.89 1.68 37.51
C SER A 203 -26.57 2.18 38.80
N GLU A 204 -27.56 3.07 38.71
CA GLU A 204 -28.39 3.51 39.84
C GLU A 204 -29.89 3.26 39.60
N ALA A 205 -30.23 2.06 39.17
CA ALA A 205 -31.55 1.50 39.47
C ALA A 205 -31.43 0.57 40.67
N LYS A 206 -31.42 1.16 41.86
CA LYS A 206 -31.60 0.43 43.13
C LYS A 206 -32.95 -0.29 43.06
N PRO A 207 -33.02 -1.63 43.23
CA PRO A 207 -34.29 -2.32 43.25
C PRO A 207 -35.03 -1.89 44.51
N ASP A 208 -36.15 -1.21 44.33
CA ASP A 208 -37.01 -0.77 45.41
C ASP A 208 -37.64 -1.99 46.10
N ALA A 209 -37.84 -1.84 47.40
CA ALA A 209 -37.94 -2.94 48.34
C ALA A 209 -39.24 -3.76 48.21
N ALA A 210 -39.09 -5.06 47.95
CA ALA A 210 -40.01 -6.06 48.50
C ALA A 210 -39.52 -6.40 49.91
N LYS A 211 -40.13 -5.76 50.93
CA LYS A 211 -40.00 -6.21 52.31
C LYS A 211 -40.98 -7.36 52.51
N ASP A 212 -40.44 -8.58 52.51
CA ASP A 212 -41.09 -9.72 53.15
C ASP A 212 -41.00 -9.55 54.67
N ASP A 213 -42.17 -9.60 55.31
CA ASP A 213 -42.32 -9.71 56.76
C ASP A 213 -41.80 -11.08 57.23
N ALA A 214 -40.83 -11.09 58.13
CA ALA A 214 -40.46 -12.27 58.89
C ALA A 214 -40.14 -11.91 60.35
N GLU A 215 -40.74 -12.70 61.23
CA GLU A 215 -40.99 -12.51 62.65
C GLU A 215 -39.74 -12.35 63.53
N GLN A 216 -39.91 -11.53 64.57
CA GLN A 216 -39.01 -11.37 65.70
C GLN A 216 -39.25 -12.52 66.70
N VAL A 217 -38.28 -13.44 66.82
CA VAL A 217 -38.25 -14.44 67.89
C VAL A 217 -37.42 -13.93 69.06
N VAL A 218 -38.03 -14.11 70.23
CA VAL A 218 -37.62 -13.70 71.57
C VAL A 218 -36.35 -14.43 72.01
N GLN A 219 -35.50 -13.69 72.71
CA GLN A 219 -34.27 -14.12 73.36
C GLN A 219 -34.60 -14.51 74.80
N ASP A 220 -34.17 -15.68 75.28
CA ASP A 220 -33.93 -15.93 76.71
C ASP A 220 -33.02 -17.14 76.92
N ASP A 221 -32.21 -17.01 77.97
CA ASP A 221 -30.94 -17.67 78.31
C ASP A 221 -31.01 -19.16 78.72
N ALA A 222 -29.88 -19.88 78.58
CA ALA A 222 -29.26 -20.66 79.67
C ALA A 222 -27.89 -21.31 79.30
N ASP A 223 -26.98 -21.17 80.27
CA ASP A 223 -25.73 -21.87 80.61
C ASP A 223 -25.35 -23.23 79.97
N GLY A 224 -24.04 -23.43 79.75
CA GLY A 224 -23.47 -24.79 79.60
C GLY A 224 -22.05 -24.93 79.03
N VAL A 225 -21.04 -24.65 79.86
CA VAL A 225 -19.68 -25.23 80.02
C VAL A 225 -19.11 -26.28 79.02
N ASP A 226 -17.82 -26.06 78.70
CA ASP A 226 -16.69 -26.99 78.39
C ASP A 226 -16.52 -27.58 76.98
N GLY A 227 -15.25 -27.64 76.54
CA GLY A 227 -14.83 -28.41 75.37
C GLY A 227 -13.76 -27.77 74.49
N SER A 228 -12.54 -27.69 75.03
CA SER A 228 -11.22 -27.75 74.38
C SER A 228 -11.07 -27.84 72.84
N ASP A 229 -10.05 -27.12 72.38
CA ASP A 229 -8.98 -27.54 71.46
C ASP A 229 -8.83 -26.87 70.08
N ASP A 230 -7.60 -26.39 69.93
CA ASP A 230 -6.78 -26.41 68.72
C ASP A 230 -7.04 -25.37 67.62
N ARG A 231 -6.19 -24.34 67.59
CA ARG A 231 -5.25 -24.12 66.48
C ARG A 231 -4.28 -22.97 66.77
N GLY A 232 -2.99 -23.30 66.69
CA GLY A 232 -1.88 -22.36 66.86
C GLY A 232 -1.79 -21.30 65.77
N GLY A 233 -1.19 -20.15 66.12
CA GLY A 233 -0.38 -19.37 65.18
C GLY A 233 1.04 -19.95 65.11
N PRO A 234 2.05 -19.18 64.66
CA PRO A 234 2.02 -17.90 63.94
C PRO A 234 3.01 -17.88 62.72
N GLU A 235 3.32 -16.67 62.22
CA GLU A 235 4.62 -16.22 61.68
C GLU A 235 4.70 -15.71 60.22
N SER A 236 4.64 -14.38 60.12
CA SER A 236 5.68 -13.47 59.60
C SER A 236 6.99 -14.07 59.05
N ARG A 237 7.36 -13.71 57.81
CA ARG A 237 8.73 -13.37 57.33
C ARG A 237 8.57 -12.42 56.12
N LYS A 238 8.95 -11.13 56.11
CA LYS A 238 10.28 -10.48 56.14
C LYS A 238 11.34 -11.12 55.24
N ASN A 239 11.70 -10.40 54.16
CA ASN A 239 13.05 -10.02 53.70
C ASN A 239 12.85 -9.23 52.40
N GLY A 240 13.36 -8.01 52.19
CA GLY A 240 14.70 -7.50 52.50
C GLY A 240 15.43 -7.34 51.17
N GLY A 241 15.66 -6.09 50.73
CA GLY A 241 16.61 -5.78 49.65
C GLY A 241 18.07 -6.05 50.08
N PRO A 242 19.12 -5.42 49.50
CA PRO A 242 19.10 -4.26 48.59
C PRO A 242 20.27 -4.24 47.56
N ASP A 243 20.47 -3.08 46.93
CA ASP A 243 21.72 -2.48 46.40
C ASP A 243 22.46 -3.04 45.16
N GLY A 244 22.90 -2.11 44.30
CA GLY A 244 23.88 -2.39 43.25
C GLY A 244 24.05 -1.28 42.20
N SER A 245 24.74 -0.21 42.56
CA SER A 245 25.25 0.87 41.69
C SER A 245 26.47 0.48 40.84
N GLY A 246 26.62 1.13 39.68
CA GLY A 246 27.84 1.22 38.86
C GLY A 246 27.55 0.85 37.39
N GLY A 247 27.94 1.59 36.35
CA GLY A 247 28.87 2.69 36.19
C GLY A 247 29.46 2.56 34.78
N GLU A 248 29.22 3.58 33.93
CA GLU A 248 30.02 4.02 32.77
C GLU A 248 30.22 3.07 31.56
N ASP A 249 29.81 3.49 30.36
CA ASP A 249 30.78 3.86 29.32
C ASP A 249 30.13 4.62 28.14
N GLN A 250 30.94 5.48 27.55
CA GLN A 250 30.66 6.48 26.53
C GLN A 250 30.75 5.87 25.13
N THR A 251 29.84 6.22 24.21
CA THR A 251 30.24 6.49 22.81
C THR A 251 29.28 7.51 22.20
N ALA A 252 29.79 8.74 22.07
CA ALA A 252 29.32 9.70 21.10
C ALA A 252 29.47 9.12 19.68
N ARG A 253 28.42 9.20 18.86
CA ARG A 253 28.53 9.12 17.40
C ARG A 253 28.16 10.48 16.86
N GLY A 254 29.17 11.16 16.35
CA GLY A 254 29.05 12.41 15.60
C GLY A 254 28.25 12.20 14.32
N GLU A 255 27.47 13.21 14.00
CA GLU A 255 26.89 13.42 12.68
C GLU A 255 27.97 14.00 11.77
N ASP A 256 28.59 13.15 10.94
CA ASP A 256 29.38 13.61 9.79
C ASP A 256 28.39 13.89 8.65
N ARG A 257 28.06 15.18 8.46
CA ARG A 257 27.42 15.71 7.24
C ARG A 257 28.47 16.50 6.47
N ASP A 258 29.14 15.84 5.53
CA ASP A 258 29.94 16.47 4.48
C ASP A 258 29.70 15.70 3.17
N GLY A 259 29.32 16.40 2.11
CA GLY A 259 29.07 15.81 0.79
C GLY A 259 28.29 16.72 -0.16
N ASP A 260 28.94 17.81 -0.56
CA ASP A 260 28.95 18.44 -1.90
C ASP A 260 27.62 18.59 -2.67
N THR A 261 27.03 19.78 -2.57
CA THR A 261 26.14 20.33 -3.61
C THR A 261 26.94 21.29 -4.49
N ASP A 262 27.38 20.81 -5.66
CA ASP A 262 27.85 21.65 -6.76
C ASP A 262 26.64 22.37 -7.38
N GLY A 263 26.35 23.56 -6.87
CA GLY A 263 25.39 24.50 -7.42
C GLY A 263 26.11 25.58 -8.22
N ASP A 264 26.35 25.31 -9.51
CA ASP A 264 26.72 26.32 -10.50
C ASP A 264 25.53 27.29 -10.70
N THR A 265 25.52 28.36 -9.92
CA THR A 265 24.71 29.55 -10.21
C THR A 265 25.53 30.47 -11.11
N ASP A 266 25.34 30.30 -12.42
CA ASP A 266 25.84 31.24 -13.43
C ASP A 266 25.04 32.54 -13.35
N GLY A 267 25.70 33.58 -12.83
CA GLY A 267 25.24 34.96 -12.83
C GLY A 267 25.44 35.58 -14.21
N GLY A 268 24.48 35.37 -15.11
CA GLY A 268 24.39 36.05 -16.39
C GLY A 268 23.69 37.40 -16.27
N GLU A 269 24.44 38.44 -15.93
CA GLU A 269 24.04 39.84 -16.06
C GLU A 269 24.23 40.28 -17.52
N LEU A 270 23.14 40.40 -18.30
CA LEU A 270 23.14 41.16 -19.55
C LEU A 270 21.81 41.91 -19.71
N GLY A 271 21.90 43.23 -19.61
CA GLY A 271 20.88 44.15 -20.07
C GLY A 271 20.75 44.14 -21.60
N GLY A 272 19.58 44.55 -22.08
CA GLY A 272 19.31 44.68 -23.50
C GLY A 272 17.84 44.99 -23.75
N SER A 273 17.51 46.27 -23.70
CA SER A 273 16.35 46.89 -24.33
C SER A 273 16.21 46.53 -25.81
N GLU A 274 14.97 46.43 -26.31
CA GLU A 274 14.47 46.83 -27.65
C GLU A 274 13.23 45.96 -27.97
N THR A 275 12.01 46.50 -27.84
CA THR A 275 11.21 47.14 -28.90
C THR A 275 10.93 46.24 -30.12
N GLY A 276 9.65 46.04 -30.45
CA GLY A 276 9.26 45.82 -31.84
C GLY A 276 8.21 44.74 -32.11
N GLU A 277 6.95 45.16 -32.07
CA GLU A 277 5.94 44.92 -33.11
C GLU A 277 5.38 43.50 -33.37
N GLU A 278 4.14 43.33 -32.89
CA GLU A 278 3.08 42.63 -33.64
C GLU A 278 2.95 43.19 -35.06
N PRO A 279 2.67 42.32 -36.05
CA PRO A 279 1.86 42.73 -37.19
C PRO A 279 0.49 42.05 -37.13
N THR A 280 -0.49 42.89 -36.82
CA THR A 280 -1.86 42.82 -37.29
C THR A 280 -1.94 42.43 -38.76
N GLY A 281 -2.87 41.53 -39.10
CA GLY A 281 -3.24 41.24 -40.49
C GLY A 281 -3.85 42.45 -41.21
N PRO A 282 -4.03 42.34 -42.53
CA PRO A 282 -5.33 42.70 -43.09
C PRO A 282 -5.74 41.84 -44.29
N GLY A 283 -7.05 41.86 -44.60
CA GLY A 283 -7.50 41.83 -45.99
C GLY A 283 -8.38 40.65 -46.38
N ALA A 284 -9.68 40.85 -46.23
CA ALA A 284 -10.74 40.10 -46.91
C ALA A 284 -10.91 40.61 -48.34
N GLU A 285 -11.10 39.72 -49.33
CA GLU A 285 -11.88 39.93 -50.59
C GLU A 285 -12.30 38.52 -51.09
N SER A 286 -13.55 38.10 -50.89
CA SER A 286 -14.72 38.22 -51.78
C SER A 286 -14.62 37.46 -53.11
N GLY A 287 -15.43 36.40 -53.24
CA GLY A 287 -15.65 35.62 -54.46
C GLY A 287 -16.95 34.79 -54.41
N THR A 288 -18.09 35.47 -54.47
CA THR A 288 -19.30 35.26 -55.34
C THR A 288 -19.07 34.15 -56.40
N GLU A 289 -19.87 33.11 -56.67
CA GLU A 289 -21.34 32.93 -56.74
C GLU A 289 -21.71 31.42 -57.00
N PRO A 290 -22.98 31.00 -57.30
CA PRO A 290 -23.58 29.81 -56.69
C PRO A 290 -23.92 28.68 -57.69
N GLY A 291 -24.25 27.48 -57.17
CA GLY A 291 -24.63 26.34 -57.99
C GLY A 291 -25.70 25.46 -57.35
N THR A 292 -26.96 25.76 -57.70
CA THR A 292 -28.02 24.81 -58.07
C THR A 292 -28.40 23.68 -57.10
N GLY A 293 -29.55 23.89 -56.43
CA GLY A 293 -30.75 23.09 -56.70
C GLY A 293 -31.02 21.85 -55.83
N PRO A 294 -32.20 21.77 -55.17
CA PRO A 294 -32.53 20.73 -54.19
C PRO A 294 -33.24 19.52 -54.80
N GLY A 295 -32.96 18.33 -54.26
CA GLY A 295 -33.71 17.11 -54.51
C GLY A 295 -34.88 16.93 -53.55
N THR A 296 -36.09 17.18 -54.07
CA THR A 296 -37.40 16.61 -53.71
C THR A 296 -37.30 15.06 -53.73
N GLU A 297 -37.94 14.22 -52.90
CA GLU A 297 -39.32 14.16 -52.40
C GLU A 297 -39.46 13.28 -51.13
N PRO A 298 -40.59 13.42 -50.39
CA PRO A 298 -40.91 12.70 -49.16
C PRO A 298 -41.81 11.47 -49.38
N GLY A 299 -41.53 10.38 -48.66
CA GLY A 299 -42.40 9.21 -48.55
C GLY A 299 -43.43 9.36 -47.43
N THR A 300 -44.71 9.35 -47.81
CA THR A 300 -45.92 9.42 -46.97
C THR A 300 -46.37 8.03 -46.53
N GLN A 301 -46.97 7.94 -45.33
CA GLN A 301 -48.16 7.14 -44.90
C GLN A 301 -47.95 6.60 -43.47
N ARG A 302 -48.63 7.04 -42.40
CA ARG A 302 -50.07 7.24 -42.10
C ARG A 302 -50.82 5.94 -41.73
N GLY A 303 -51.05 5.79 -40.43
CA GLY A 303 -52.23 5.22 -39.77
C GLY A 303 -52.20 5.74 -38.33
N LYS A 304 -53.09 6.62 -37.81
CA LYS A 304 -54.56 6.59 -37.68
C LYS A 304 -55.04 5.23 -37.17
N GLU A 305 -55.86 5.10 -36.13
CA GLU A 305 -56.56 5.98 -35.18
C GLU A 305 -57.37 5.00 -34.26
N ARG A 306 -57.93 5.53 -33.17
CA ARG A 306 -59.09 5.05 -32.37
C ARG A 306 -58.77 4.17 -31.14
N GLU A 307 -58.99 4.59 -29.89
CA GLU A 307 -60.15 5.20 -29.19
C GLU A 307 -61.11 4.13 -28.62
N SER A 308 -61.53 4.37 -27.36
CA SER A 308 -62.62 3.75 -26.58
C SER A 308 -62.36 2.40 -25.92
N GLU A 309 -62.28 2.35 -24.58
CA GLU A 309 -63.44 2.22 -23.67
C GLU A 309 -63.03 2.58 -22.23
#